data_AF-A0A7S2Y018-F1
#
_entry.id   AF-A0A7S2Y018-F1
#
_cell.length_a   1.000
_cell.length_b   1.000
_cell.length_c   1.000
_cell.angle_alpha   90.00
_cell.angle_beta   90.00
_cell.angle_gamma   90.00
#
_symmetry.space_group_name_H-M   'P 1'
#
loop_
_entity.id
_entity.type
_entity.pdbx_description
1 polymer ?
#
loop_
_entity_poly.entity_id
_entity_poly.type
_entity_poly.pdbx_seq_one_letter_code
_entity_poly.pdbx_strand_id
1 'polypeptide(L)'
;MEVRQRRASPEATKDAPQADDTKKEMAMSGVQNQLVDFMEKVKPLAAQALVLLDKAFPYVEYGIKRAIYIYSISPQEIISAVFGLCLCFFGGTFVITIAAYEAWKSCGWETTKANLVELYHEYEEFRKVSEKDDQKDDDGDGIPDVQQIDAKTLVSRKAHLFIVSCKEPQKLSAAIAGLWTSWLA
;
A
#
# COMPACT_ATOMS: atom_id res chain seq x y z
N MET A 1 69.26 -13.53 -63.83
CA MET A 1 68.21 -14.22 -63.06
C MET A 1 67.06 -13.25 -62.89
N GLU A 2 65.91 -13.63 -63.45
CA GLU A 2 64.59 -13.04 -63.20
C GLU A 2 64.31 -13.01 -61.68
N VAL A 3 63.45 -12.20 -61.08
CA VAL A 3 62.03 -12.02 -61.37
C VAL A 3 61.53 -10.69 -60.76
N ARG A 4 60.95 -9.87 -61.64
CA ARG A 4 59.74 -9.01 -61.51
C ARG A 4 59.17 -8.66 -60.12
N GLN A 5 59.15 -7.35 -59.88
CA GLN A 5 57.97 -6.48 -59.66
C GLN A 5 56.70 -7.07 -59.02
N ARG A 6 56.17 -6.30 -58.05
CA ARG A 6 54.78 -5.75 -57.92
C ARG A 6 54.63 -5.26 -56.45
N ARG A 7 54.03 -4.14 -56.07
CA ARG A 7 53.02 -3.25 -56.67
C ARG A 7 52.98 -1.94 -55.86
N ALA A 8 52.45 -0.92 -56.51
CA ALA A 8 52.25 0.45 -56.04
C ALA A 8 51.03 0.63 -55.12
N SER A 9 51.02 1.83 -54.51
CA SER A 9 49.88 2.67 -54.03
C SER A 9 49.28 2.40 -52.64
N PRO A 10 48.64 3.40 -51.99
CA PRO A 10 48.66 4.86 -52.21
C PRO A 10 48.74 5.71 -50.90
N GLU A 11 48.75 7.02 -51.12
CA GLU A 11 48.55 8.21 -50.29
C GLU A 11 47.68 8.15 -49.01
N ALA A 12 47.85 9.22 -48.23
CA ALA A 12 46.85 9.90 -47.40
C ALA A 12 46.64 9.28 -45.99
N THR A 13 46.56 10.00 -44.87
CA THR A 13 46.33 11.42 -44.60
C THR A 13 46.91 11.70 -43.21
N LYS A 14 47.59 12.83 -43.04
CA LYS A 14 47.81 13.43 -41.73
C LYS A 14 46.45 13.88 -41.21
N ASP A 15 45.80 13.19 -40.28
CA ASP A 15 44.69 13.78 -39.52
C ASP A 15 44.46 13.06 -38.18
N ALA A 16 44.58 13.84 -37.10
CA ALA A 16 43.94 13.74 -35.79
C ALA A 16 44.16 12.49 -34.88
N PRO A 17 45.11 12.56 -33.92
CA PRO A 17 45.03 11.81 -32.66
C PRO A 17 44.24 12.55 -31.56
N GLN A 18 43.98 13.85 -31.70
CA GLN A 18 43.43 14.67 -30.62
C GLN A 18 41.93 14.48 -30.36
N ALA A 19 41.13 14.02 -31.33
CA ALA A 19 39.67 13.99 -31.18
C ALA A 19 39.14 12.82 -30.32
N ASP A 20 39.91 11.74 -30.12
CA ASP A 20 39.48 10.56 -29.37
C ASP A 20 39.78 10.67 -27.86
N ASP A 21 40.94 11.24 -27.50
CA ASP A 21 41.32 11.45 -26.10
C ASP A 21 40.46 12.54 -25.43
N THR A 22 40.13 13.62 -26.14
CA THR A 22 39.23 14.66 -25.60
C THR A 22 37.80 14.16 -25.43
N LYS A 23 37.34 13.21 -26.27
CA LYS A 23 36.02 12.56 -26.11
C LYS A 23 35.98 11.63 -24.89
N LYS A 24 37.07 10.92 -24.60
CA LYS A 24 37.18 10.09 -23.38
C LYS A 24 37.22 10.93 -22.11
N GLU A 25 37.92 12.06 -22.10
CA GLU A 25 37.92 13.00 -20.97
C GLU A 25 36.57 13.70 -20.77
N MET A 26 35.87 14.07 -21.85
CA MET A 26 34.50 14.61 -21.79
C MET A 26 33.47 13.56 -21.33
N ALA A 27 33.65 12.29 -21.69
CA ALA A 27 32.80 11.20 -21.22
C ALA A 27 33.07 10.85 -19.74
N MET A 28 34.34 10.86 -19.31
CA MET A 28 34.70 10.64 -17.90
C MET A 28 34.18 11.78 -17.02
N SER A 29 34.35 13.04 -17.44
CA SER A 29 33.82 14.20 -16.70
C SER A 29 32.29 14.24 -16.71
N GLY A 30 31.62 13.82 -17.79
CA GLY A 30 30.17 13.68 -17.83
C GLY A 30 29.64 12.62 -16.85
N VAL A 31 30.27 11.45 -16.79
CA VAL A 31 29.94 10.39 -15.83
C VAL A 31 30.28 10.81 -14.39
N GLN A 32 31.38 11.55 -14.19
CA GLN A 32 31.78 12.07 -12.89
C GLN A 32 30.81 13.16 -12.39
N ASN A 33 30.33 14.04 -13.28
CA ASN A 33 29.31 15.04 -12.94
C ASN A 33 27.96 14.38 -12.64
N GLN A 34 27.57 13.33 -13.36
CA GLN A 34 26.36 12.56 -13.04
C GLN A 34 26.46 11.82 -11.71
N LEU A 35 27.62 11.26 -11.37
CA LEU A 35 27.87 10.65 -10.07
C LEU A 35 27.86 11.68 -8.93
N VAL A 36 28.39 12.89 -9.16
CA VAL A 36 28.37 13.99 -8.18
C VAL A 36 26.94 14.51 -7.98
N ASP A 37 26.16 14.69 -9.04
CA ASP A 37 24.74 15.09 -8.97
C ASP A 37 23.89 14.02 -8.26
N PHE A 38 24.17 12.73 -8.49
CA PHE A 38 23.49 11.64 -7.82
C PHE A 38 23.89 11.55 -6.33
N MET A 39 25.18 11.74 -6.02
CA MET A 39 25.63 11.85 -4.64
C MET A 39 25.01 13.06 -3.94
N GLU A 40 24.86 14.21 -4.60
CA GLU A 40 24.19 15.37 -4.00
C GLU A 40 22.73 15.13 -3.67
N LYS A 41 22.01 14.37 -4.49
CA LYS A 41 20.62 13.97 -4.21
C LYS A 41 20.50 12.90 -3.13
N VAL A 42 21.49 12.03 -2.99
CA VAL A 42 21.51 10.97 -1.97
C VAL A 42 22.08 11.44 -0.64
N LYS A 43 22.91 12.50 -0.61
CA LYS A 43 23.45 13.12 0.62
C LYS A 43 22.39 13.40 1.69
N PRO A 44 21.24 14.06 1.41
CA PRO A 44 20.25 14.33 2.45
C PRO A 44 19.57 13.05 2.96
N LEU A 45 19.37 12.05 2.09
CA LEU A 45 18.77 10.77 2.47
C LEU A 45 19.74 9.92 3.31
N ALA A 46 21.01 9.87 2.91
CA ALA A 46 22.08 9.20 3.64
C ALA A 46 22.37 9.87 4.98
N ALA A 47 22.35 11.20 5.03
CA ALA A 47 22.49 11.95 6.28
C ALA A 47 21.33 11.68 7.23
N GLN A 48 20.09 11.66 6.74
CA GLN A 48 18.92 11.30 7.55
C GLN A 48 18.97 9.84 8.03
N ALA A 49 19.41 8.92 7.16
CA ALA A 49 19.60 7.52 7.53
C ALA A 49 20.69 7.34 8.60
N LEU A 50 21.82 8.06 8.49
CA LEU A 50 22.90 8.04 9.48
C LEU A 50 22.45 8.63 10.82
N VAL A 51 21.70 9.74 10.83
CA VAL A 51 21.15 10.32 12.07
C VAL A 51 20.13 9.39 12.72
N LEU A 52 19.28 8.72 11.93
CA LEU A 52 18.36 7.71 12.43
C LEU A 52 19.10 6.48 12.98
N LEU A 53 20.18 6.07 12.32
CA LEU A 53 21.05 4.99 12.76
C LEU A 53 21.72 5.33 14.09
N ASP A 54 22.35 6.50 14.22
CA ASP A 54 23.01 6.97 15.45
C ASP A 54 22.00 7.11 16.60
N LYS A 55 20.78 7.54 16.29
CA LYS A 55 19.70 7.63 17.29
C LYS A 55 19.16 6.25 17.67
N ALA A 56 19.09 5.29 16.76
CA ALA A 56 18.63 3.93 17.00
C ALA A 56 19.69 3.07 17.72
N PHE A 57 20.97 3.33 17.47
CA PHE A 57 22.11 2.61 18.01
C PHE A 57 22.07 2.43 19.54
N PRO A 58 21.85 3.46 20.38
CA PRO A 58 21.80 3.28 21.83
C PRO A 58 20.62 2.40 22.28
N TYR A 59 19.49 2.42 21.58
CA TYR A 59 18.35 1.56 21.90
C TYR A 59 18.61 0.10 21.54
N VAL A 60 19.27 -0.13 20.41
CA VAL A 60 19.68 -1.49 19.99
C VAL A 60 20.71 -2.06 20.94
N GLU A 61 21.73 -1.29 21.32
CA GLU A 61 22.72 -1.72 22.32
C GLU A 61 22.07 -2.04 23.67
N TYR A 62 21.16 -1.18 24.15
CA TYR A 62 20.43 -1.42 25.39
C TYR A 62 19.61 -2.71 25.32
N GLY A 63 18.93 -2.94 24.19
CA GLY A 63 18.18 -4.17 23.93
C GLY A 63 19.08 -5.42 23.93
N ILE A 64 20.22 -5.37 23.25
CA ILE A 64 21.16 -6.50 23.18
C ILE A 64 21.76 -6.79 24.55
N LYS A 65 22.22 -5.77 25.28
CA LYS A 65 22.78 -5.93 26.63
C LYS A 65 21.74 -6.53 27.57
N ARG A 66 20.48 -6.10 27.48
CA ARG A 66 19.38 -6.65 28.27
C ARG A 66 19.03 -8.09 27.88
N ALA A 67 19.02 -8.41 26.59
CA ALA A 67 18.78 -9.75 26.09
C ALA A 67 19.87 -10.74 26.54
N ILE A 68 21.14 -10.34 26.47
CA ILE A 68 22.27 -11.15 26.97
C ILE A 68 22.17 -11.36 28.48
N TYR A 69 21.80 -10.31 29.24
CA TYR A 69 21.58 -10.43 30.67
C TYR A 69 20.48 -11.45 30.99
N ILE A 70 19.33 -11.37 30.30
CA ILE A 70 18.21 -12.31 30.45
C ILE A 70 18.64 -13.74 30.07
N TYR A 71 19.42 -13.90 29.00
CA TYR A 71 19.95 -15.20 28.58
C TYR A 71 20.90 -15.79 29.64
N SER A 72 21.75 -14.96 30.26
CA SER A 72 22.73 -15.42 31.25
C SER A 72 22.12 -15.85 32.59
N ILE A 73 20.96 -15.29 32.97
CA ILE A 73 20.29 -15.59 34.24
C ILE A 73 19.22 -16.68 34.09
N SER A 74 18.76 -16.95 32.87
CA SER A 74 17.63 -17.85 32.62
C SER A 74 18.09 -19.26 32.24
N PRO A 75 17.40 -20.31 32.72
CA PRO A 75 17.62 -21.68 32.24
C PRO A 75 17.36 -21.81 30.74
N GLN A 76 18.23 -22.54 30.02
CA GLN A 76 18.12 -22.73 28.57
C GLN A 76 16.78 -23.35 28.14
N GLU A 77 16.20 -24.22 28.98
CA GLU A 77 14.90 -24.85 28.75
C GLU A 77 13.76 -23.83 28.62
N ILE A 78 13.78 -22.77 29.45
CA ILE A 78 12.75 -21.73 29.44
C ILE A 78 12.85 -20.88 28.16
N ILE A 79 14.08 -20.56 27.73
CA ILE A 79 14.32 -19.78 26.52
C ILE A 79 13.86 -20.55 25.28
N SER A 80 14.18 -21.85 25.21
CA SER A 80 13.74 -22.75 24.13
C SER A 80 12.21 -22.87 24.10
N ALA A 81 11.57 -23.03 25.26
CA ALA A 81 10.11 -23.09 25.36
C ALA A 81 9.42 -21.79 24.92
N VAL A 82 9.93 -20.63 25.31
CA VAL A 82 9.39 -19.31 24.89
C VAL A 82 9.59 -19.10 23.39
N PHE A 83 10.76 -19.47 22.84
CA PHE A 83 10.99 -19.40 21.40
C PHE A 83 10.03 -20.31 20.63
N GLY A 84 9.84 -21.55 21.08
CA GLY A 84 8.87 -22.49 20.51
C GLY A 84 7.44 -21.95 20.60
N LEU A 85 7.07 -21.35 21.73
CA LEU A 85 5.77 -20.68 21.91
C LEU A 85 5.60 -19.54 20.91
N CYS A 86 6.57 -18.63 20.80
CA CYS A 86 6.55 -17.54 19.83
C CYS A 86 6.46 -18.09 18.39
N LEU A 87 7.20 -19.13 18.06
CA LEU A 87 7.21 -19.70 16.71
C LEU A 87 5.88 -20.41 16.38
N CYS A 88 5.21 -21.03 17.34
CA CYS A 88 3.86 -21.55 17.16
C CYS A 88 2.82 -20.42 17.01
N PHE A 89 2.90 -19.37 17.84
CA PHE A 89 1.95 -18.27 17.82
C PHE A 89 2.11 -17.35 16.61
N PHE A 90 3.35 -17.08 16.17
CA PHE A 90 3.67 -16.16 15.07
C PHE A 90 3.98 -16.87 13.75
N GLY A 91 4.49 -18.11 13.78
CA GLY A 91 4.72 -18.92 12.58
C GLY A 91 3.46 -19.62 12.07
N GLY A 92 2.55 -19.99 12.97
CA GLY A 92 1.26 -20.60 12.63
C GLY A 92 0.19 -19.61 12.17
N THR A 93 0.29 -18.32 12.54
CA THR A 93 -0.75 -17.33 12.24
C THR A 93 -0.98 -17.19 10.75
N PHE A 94 0.08 -17.16 9.94
CA PHE A 94 -0.03 -17.00 8.49
C PHE A 94 -0.84 -18.13 7.84
N VAL A 95 -0.59 -19.37 8.27
CA VAL A 95 -1.33 -20.54 7.75
C VAL A 95 -2.78 -20.50 8.22
N ILE A 96 -3.04 -20.09 9.47
CA ILE A 96 -4.40 -19.93 10.01
C ILE A 96 -5.16 -18.85 9.25
N THR A 97 -4.56 -17.69 8.96
CA THR A 97 -5.21 -16.61 8.23
C THR A 97 -5.53 -17.02 6.79
N ILE A 98 -4.61 -17.71 6.12
CA ILE A 98 -4.85 -18.24 4.76
C ILE A 98 -5.96 -19.30 4.78
N ALA A 99 -5.94 -20.22 5.75
CA ALA A 99 -6.97 -21.24 5.91
C ALA A 99 -8.34 -20.62 6.25
N ALA A 100 -8.38 -19.59 7.09
CA ALA A 100 -9.61 -18.86 7.41
C ALA A 100 -10.18 -18.17 6.16
N TYR A 101 -9.33 -17.55 5.34
CA TYR A 101 -9.75 -16.97 4.06
C TYR A 101 -10.29 -18.01 3.08
N GLU A 102 -9.60 -19.15 2.90
CA GLU A 102 -10.07 -20.22 2.02
C GLU A 102 -11.34 -20.91 2.53
N ALA A 103 -11.50 -21.02 3.86
CA ALA A 103 -12.72 -21.51 4.48
C ALA A 103 -13.89 -20.55 4.25
N TRP A 104 -13.70 -19.25 4.49
CA TRP A 104 -14.70 -18.22 4.21
C TRP A 104 -15.08 -18.18 2.72
N LYS A 105 -14.08 -18.28 1.84
CA LYS A 105 -14.28 -18.36 0.39
C LYS A 105 -15.09 -19.58 -0.03
N SER A 106 -14.86 -20.73 0.60
CA SER A 106 -15.56 -21.97 0.27
C SER A 106 -16.97 -22.05 0.86
N CYS A 107 -17.20 -21.46 2.05
CA CYS A 107 -18.45 -21.61 2.79
C CYS A 107 -19.45 -20.46 2.59
N GLY A 108 -18.97 -19.23 2.39
CA GLY A 108 -19.83 -18.03 2.51
C GLY A 108 -19.75 -17.05 1.35
N TRP A 109 -18.67 -17.04 0.56
CA TRP A 109 -18.38 -15.96 -0.39
C TRP A 109 -19.49 -15.68 -1.41
N GLU A 110 -20.06 -16.70 -2.04
CA GLU A 110 -21.11 -16.49 -3.05
C GLU A 110 -22.37 -15.88 -2.43
N THR A 111 -22.75 -16.32 -1.23
CA THR A 111 -23.86 -15.75 -0.46
C THR A 111 -23.56 -14.32 -0.03
N THR A 112 -22.35 -14.05 0.48
CA THR A 112 -21.93 -12.70 0.86
C THR A 112 -21.98 -11.76 -0.33
N LYS A 113 -21.43 -12.18 -1.46
CA LYS A 113 -21.41 -11.40 -2.71
C LYS A 113 -22.82 -11.09 -3.20
N ALA A 114 -23.72 -12.06 -3.21
CA ALA A 114 -25.10 -11.85 -3.61
C ALA A 114 -25.80 -10.82 -2.70
N ASN A 115 -25.64 -10.95 -1.37
CA ASN A 115 -26.18 -10.00 -0.40
C ASN A 115 -25.61 -8.59 -0.56
N LEU A 116 -24.32 -8.48 -0.89
CA LEU A 116 -23.63 -7.20 -1.12
C LEU A 116 -24.14 -6.50 -2.38
N VAL A 117 -24.37 -7.25 -3.45
CA VAL A 117 -24.95 -6.74 -4.71
C VAL A 117 -26.37 -6.23 -4.47
N GLU A 118 -27.20 -6.99 -3.74
CA GLU A 118 -28.56 -6.57 -3.41
C GLU A 118 -28.56 -5.27 -2.58
N LEU A 119 -27.69 -5.19 -1.56
CA LEU A 119 -27.57 -4.01 -0.71
C LEU A 119 -27.06 -2.78 -1.48
N TYR A 120 -26.18 -3.00 -2.46
CA TYR A 120 -25.69 -1.96 -3.35
C TYR A 120 -26.80 -1.41 -4.27
N HIS A 121 -27.63 -2.29 -4.84
CA HIS A 121 -28.77 -1.85 -5.64
C HIS A 121 -29.77 -1.01 -4.84
N GLU A 122 -30.10 -1.45 -3.61
CA GLU A 122 -30.99 -0.68 -2.73
C GLU A 122 -30.38 0.69 -2.35
N TYR A 123 -29.07 0.72 -2.12
CA TYR A 123 -28.35 1.95 -1.85
C TYR A 123 -28.36 2.93 -3.04
N GLU A 124 -28.19 2.46 -4.28
CA GLU A 124 -28.28 3.31 -5.47
C GLU A 124 -29.67 3.96 -5.61
N GLU A 125 -30.73 3.23 -5.27
CA GLU A 125 -32.09 3.78 -5.31
C GLU A 125 -32.31 4.81 -4.21
N PHE A 126 -31.93 4.48 -2.96
CA PHE A 126 -31.96 5.43 -1.86
C PHE A 126 -31.18 6.70 -2.19
N ARG A 127 -30.00 6.59 -2.79
CA ARG A 127 -29.17 7.74 -3.15
C ARG A 127 -29.91 8.70 -4.08
N LYS A 128 -30.62 8.19 -5.09
CA LYS A 128 -31.43 9.03 -6.00
C LYS A 128 -32.57 9.75 -5.29
N VAL A 129 -33.16 9.13 -4.26
CA VAL A 129 -34.22 9.76 -3.45
C VAL A 129 -33.62 10.76 -2.46
N SER A 130 -32.49 10.44 -1.84
CA SER A 130 -31.74 11.32 -0.95
C SER A 130 -31.29 12.59 -1.68
N GLU A 131 -30.76 12.48 -2.90
CA GLU A 131 -30.33 13.64 -3.71
C GLU A 131 -31.51 14.57 -4.07
N LYS A 132 -32.73 14.03 -4.16
CA LYS A 132 -33.95 14.83 -4.35
C LYS A 132 -34.41 15.49 -3.06
N ASP A 133 -34.34 14.77 -1.93
CA ASP A 133 -34.66 15.32 -0.60
C ASP A 133 -33.70 16.45 -0.21
N ASP A 134 -32.43 16.34 -0.62
CA ASP A 134 -31.40 17.36 -0.37
C ASP A 134 -31.66 18.69 -1.11
N GLN A 135 -32.57 18.71 -2.09
CA GLN A 135 -32.98 19.92 -2.82
C GLN A 135 -34.33 20.48 -2.35
N LYS A 136 -34.99 19.80 -1.39
CA LYS A 136 -36.30 20.19 -0.91
C LYS A 136 -36.15 21.36 0.07
N ASP A 137 -36.93 22.40 -0.19
CA ASP A 137 -37.09 23.60 0.60
C ASP A 137 -38.59 23.71 0.89
N ASP A 138 -38.98 23.25 2.08
CA ASP A 138 -40.40 23.16 2.47
C ASP A 138 -40.93 24.47 3.07
N ASP A 139 -40.06 25.38 3.52
CA ASP A 139 -40.42 26.68 4.10
C ASP A 139 -40.31 27.85 3.11
N GLY A 140 -39.74 27.60 1.93
CA GLY A 140 -39.65 28.54 0.82
C GLY A 140 -38.68 29.68 1.06
N ASP A 141 -37.70 29.49 1.96
CA ASP A 141 -36.73 30.51 2.34
C ASP A 141 -35.52 30.61 1.39
N GLY A 142 -35.44 29.69 0.42
CA GLY A 142 -34.40 29.63 -0.61
C GLY A 142 -33.17 28.82 -0.19
N ILE A 143 -33.16 28.20 0.99
CA ILE A 143 -32.10 27.33 1.50
C ILE A 143 -32.68 25.92 1.71
N PRO A 144 -32.01 24.84 1.28
CA PRO A 144 -32.53 23.49 1.50
C PRO A 144 -32.59 23.14 3.00
N ASP A 145 -33.70 22.53 3.44
CA ASP A 145 -33.95 22.17 4.85
C ASP A 145 -32.78 21.38 5.46
N VAL A 146 -32.13 20.54 4.65
CA VAL A 146 -31.03 19.65 5.05
C VAL A 146 -29.84 20.44 5.60
N GLN A 147 -29.66 21.70 5.21
CA GLN A 147 -28.58 22.57 5.70
C GLN A 147 -28.94 23.32 6.98
N GLN A 148 -30.23 23.35 7.33
CA GLN A 148 -30.75 24.13 8.46
C GLN A 148 -31.06 23.28 9.70
N ILE A 149 -31.24 21.97 9.52
CA ILE A 149 -31.54 21.04 10.61
C ILE A 149 -30.30 20.63 11.41
N ASP A 150 -30.51 20.32 12.70
CA ASP A 150 -29.48 19.73 13.56
C ASP A 150 -29.05 18.34 13.05
N ALA A 151 -27.78 18.00 13.26
CA ALA A 151 -27.18 16.75 12.78
C ALA A 151 -27.90 15.50 13.28
N LYS A 152 -28.45 15.51 14.51
CA LYS A 152 -29.21 14.36 15.04
C LYS A 152 -30.53 14.18 14.30
N THR A 153 -31.23 15.28 14.05
CA THR A 153 -32.50 15.27 13.32
C THR A 153 -32.30 14.89 11.86
N LEU A 154 -31.17 15.30 11.25
CA LEU A 154 -30.78 14.91 9.90
C LEU A 154 -30.58 13.40 9.75
N VAL A 155 -29.88 12.78 10.70
CA VAL A 155 -29.70 11.32 10.71
C VAL A 155 -31.05 10.60 10.80
N SER A 156 -31.95 11.06 11.69
CA SER A 156 -33.28 10.48 11.82
C SER A 156 -34.12 10.65 10.54
N ARG A 157 -34.06 11.83 9.89
CA ARG A 157 -34.76 12.11 8.62
C ARG A 157 -34.26 11.20 7.51
N LYS A 158 -32.94 11.10 7.33
CA LYS A 158 -32.34 10.23 6.29
C LYS A 158 -32.56 8.74 6.56
N ALA A 159 -32.53 8.31 7.82
CA ALA A 159 -32.88 6.93 8.19
C ALA A 159 -34.35 6.61 7.90
N HIS A 160 -35.26 7.53 8.22
CA HIS A 160 -36.67 7.40 7.87
C HIS A 160 -36.88 7.37 6.35
N LEU A 161 -36.20 8.27 5.62
CA LEU A 161 -36.24 8.30 4.16
C LEU A 161 -35.72 7.00 3.55
N PHE A 162 -34.64 6.43 4.09
CA PHE A 162 -34.13 5.13 3.67
C PHE A 162 -35.19 4.02 3.81
N ILE A 163 -35.82 3.93 4.97
CA ILE A 163 -36.86 2.91 5.25
C ILE A 163 -38.07 3.09 4.34
N VAL A 164 -38.54 4.32 4.12
CA VAL A 164 -39.70 4.61 3.27
C VAL A 164 -39.39 4.46 1.78
N SER A 165 -38.15 4.78 1.36
CA SER A 165 -37.70 4.61 -0.02
C SER A 165 -37.45 3.15 -0.40
N CYS A 166 -37.38 2.26 0.59
CA CYS A 166 -36.97 0.89 0.38
C CYS A 166 -38.08 0.11 -0.33
N LYS A 167 -37.79 -0.40 -1.54
CA LYS A 167 -38.80 -1.10 -2.34
C LYS A 167 -39.07 -2.51 -1.82
N GLU A 168 -38.01 -3.19 -1.38
CA GLU A 168 -38.06 -4.59 -0.98
C GLU A 168 -37.50 -4.79 0.43
N PRO A 169 -38.25 -4.39 1.48
CA PRO A 169 -37.76 -4.43 2.86
C PRO A 169 -37.40 -5.84 3.34
N GLN A 170 -38.06 -6.88 2.80
CA GLN A 170 -37.75 -8.27 3.12
C GLN A 170 -36.39 -8.70 2.59
N LYS A 171 -36.04 -8.32 1.35
CA LYS A 171 -34.73 -8.63 0.76
C LYS A 171 -33.61 -7.87 1.45
N LEU A 172 -33.84 -6.60 1.77
CA LEU A 172 -32.87 -5.80 2.53
C LEU A 172 -32.58 -6.44 3.90
N SER A 173 -33.63 -6.84 4.64
CA SER A 173 -33.49 -7.53 5.92
C SER A 173 -32.72 -8.86 5.77
N ALA A 174 -33.06 -9.65 4.76
CA ALA A 174 -32.37 -10.90 4.46
C ALA A 174 -30.90 -10.69 4.07
N ALA A 175 -30.59 -9.65 3.29
CA ALA A 175 -29.23 -9.31 2.88
C ALA A 175 -28.38 -8.85 4.07
N ILE A 176 -28.93 -8.03 4.97
CA ILE A 176 -28.25 -7.60 6.21
C ILE A 176 -28.02 -8.81 7.13
N ALA A 177 -29.03 -9.66 7.32
CA ALA A 177 -28.89 -10.88 8.10
C ALA A 177 -27.85 -11.82 7.48
N GLY A 178 -27.85 -11.96 6.16
CA GLY A 178 -26.89 -12.78 5.42
C GLY A 178 -25.46 -12.23 5.45
N LEU A 179 -25.28 -10.91 5.50
CA LEU A 179 -23.99 -10.27 5.74
C LEU A 179 -23.49 -10.51 7.17
N TRP A 180 -24.38 -10.43 8.16
CA TRP A 180 -24.06 -10.71 9.55
C TRP A 180 -23.62 -12.17 9.76
N THR A 181 -24.35 -13.12 9.17
CA THR A 181 -23.96 -14.54 9.23
C THR A 181 -22.67 -14.80 8.47
N SER A 182 -22.44 -14.12 7.35
CA SER A 182 -21.17 -14.20 6.60
C SER A 182 -19.97 -13.62 7.36
N TRP A 183 -20.19 -12.67 8.27
CA TRP A 183 -19.15 -12.11 9.14
C TRP A 183 -18.79 -13.04 10.30
N LEU A 184 -19.76 -13.81 10.79
CA LEU A 184 -19.56 -14.78 11.87
C LEU A 184 -18.95 -16.11 11.41
N ALA A 185 -19.03 -16.41 10.11
CA ALA A 185 -18.51 -17.63 9.49
C ALA A 185 -17.04 -17.49 9.09
#